data_AF-G3TQK4-F1
#
_entry.id   AF-G3TQK4-F1
#
_cell.length_a   1.000
_cell.length_b   1.000
_cell.length_c   1.000
_cell.angle_alpha   90.00
_cell.angle_beta   90.00
_cell.angle_gamma   90.00
#
_symmetry.space_group_name_H-M   'P 1'
#
loop_
_entity.id
_entity.type
_entity.pdbx_description
1 polymer ?
#
loop_
_entity_poly.entity_id
_entity_poly.type
_entity_poly.pdbx_seq_one_letter_code
_entity_poly.pdbx_strand_id
1 'polypeptide(L)'
;VCCLLALMLMSTMLTTTGAVPICIPSGTPLNARGCRIDQFKSLSPRELQAFQRAKDAFEESLLLKDGSCSSLLFPRTWDLRQLQVWERPMALEAELALTVKVLRTMSDSALGAVLDQPLHTLHHIHSKLRACVSAQPTSGPRPQSRLHRWLHRLQKATKKESQSCLEASVMFNLFRLLTRDLKCVASGDQCA
;
A
#
# COMPACT_ATOMS: atom_id res chain seq x y z
N VAL A 1 15.00 28.67 -14.50
CA VAL A 1 15.46 29.96 -15.03
C VAL A 1 14.56 30.29 -16.21
N CYS A 2 13.71 31.29 -16.06
CA CYS A 2 12.73 31.70 -17.07
C CYS A 2 13.35 32.84 -17.88
N CYS A 3 13.54 32.66 -19.18
CA CYS A 3 13.96 33.75 -20.07
C CYS A 3 12.73 34.36 -20.75
N LEU A 4 12.46 35.62 -20.38
CA LEU A 4 11.59 36.53 -21.11
C LEU A 4 12.33 37.08 -22.33
N LEU A 5 11.73 37.04 -23.51
CA LEU A 5 11.96 38.01 -24.58
C LEU A 5 10.62 38.25 -25.29
N ALA A 6 10.21 39.52 -25.29
CA ALA A 6 8.98 40.03 -25.90
C ALA A 6 9.22 40.44 -27.35
N LEU A 7 8.18 40.42 -28.19
CA LEU A 7 7.99 41.32 -29.34
C LEU A 7 6.50 41.30 -29.79
N MET A 8 6.02 42.46 -30.24
CA MET A 8 4.61 42.88 -30.32
C MET A 8 3.96 42.71 -31.70
N LEU A 9 2.64 42.46 -31.68
CA LEU A 9 1.55 42.84 -32.61
C LEU A 9 1.49 42.28 -34.05
N MET A 10 0.38 41.60 -34.40
CA MET A 10 -0.72 42.06 -35.29
C MET A 10 -1.80 40.97 -35.43
N SER A 11 -3.06 41.39 -35.55
CA SER A 11 -4.29 40.59 -35.51
C SER A 11 -4.59 39.75 -36.76
N THR A 12 -4.93 38.48 -36.58
CA THR A 12 -5.80 37.71 -37.47
C THR A 12 -6.69 36.77 -36.65
N MET A 13 -8.01 36.82 -36.90
CA MET A 13 -8.98 35.89 -36.31
C MET A 13 -8.77 34.50 -36.92
N LEU A 14 -8.37 33.54 -36.10
CA LEU A 14 -8.39 32.14 -36.47
C LEU A 14 -8.99 31.33 -35.31
N THR A 15 -10.25 30.94 -35.46
CA THR A 15 -10.87 29.90 -34.63
C THR A 15 -10.14 28.60 -34.89
N THR A 16 -9.16 28.29 -34.04
CA THR A 16 -8.52 26.98 -34.00
C THR A 16 -8.78 26.39 -32.63
N THR A 17 -9.56 25.32 -32.63
CA THR A 17 -9.75 24.36 -31.53
C THR A 17 -8.39 23.75 -31.18
N GLY A 18 -7.64 24.44 -30.33
CA GLY A 18 -6.40 23.94 -29.75
C GLY A 18 -6.70 23.15 -28.49
N ALA A 19 -6.70 21.83 -28.59
CA ALA A 19 -6.62 20.96 -27.42
C ALA A 19 -5.36 21.35 -26.63
N VAL A 20 -5.58 21.96 -25.46
CA VAL A 20 -4.51 22.25 -24.51
C VAL A 20 -3.82 20.92 -24.20
N PRO A 21 -2.51 20.77 -24.45
CA PRO A 21 -1.78 19.64 -23.94
C PRO A 21 -1.86 19.76 -22.43
N ILE A 22 -2.67 18.89 -21.81
CA ILE A 22 -2.66 18.71 -20.36
C ILE A 22 -1.22 18.30 -20.05
N CYS A 23 -0.45 19.24 -19.47
CA CYS A 23 0.79 18.90 -18.80
C CYS A 23 0.39 17.99 -17.66
N ILE A 24 0.43 16.68 -17.90
CA ILE A 24 0.46 15.68 -16.85
C ILE A 24 1.73 16.01 -16.08
N PRO A 25 1.64 16.44 -14.80
CA PRO A 25 2.83 16.63 -14.01
C PRO A 25 3.50 15.27 -13.94
N SER A 26 4.66 15.13 -14.57
CA SER A 26 5.58 14.03 -14.29
C SER A 26 5.75 14.05 -12.78
N GLY A 27 5.20 13.02 -12.13
CA GLY A 27 5.05 12.97 -10.69
C GLY A 27 6.35 13.37 -10.03
N THR A 28 6.32 14.47 -9.29
CA THR A 28 7.43 14.83 -8.41
C THR A 28 7.70 13.59 -7.56
N PRO A 29 8.97 13.14 -7.40
CA PRO A 29 9.27 12.02 -6.53
C PRO A 29 8.64 12.31 -5.16
N LEU A 30 8.24 11.24 -4.46
CA LEU A 30 7.65 11.22 -3.12
C LEU A 30 8.52 11.86 -2.01
N ASN A 31 9.32 12.89 -2.33
CA ASN A 31 10.09 13.76 -1.45
C ASN A 31 9.30 14.99 -1.00
N ALA A 32 7.98 14.87 -0.84
CA ALA A 32 7.27 15.81 0.02
C ALA A 32 7.83 15.64 1.45
N ARG A 33 8.32 16.72 2.06
CA ARG A 33 8.93 16.73 3.41
C ARG A 33 8.11 15.88 4.38
N GLY A 34 8.61 14.69 4.72
CA GLY A 34 7.95 13.77 5.66
C GLY A 34 7.66 12.36 5.12
N CYS A 35 7.60 12.16 3.80
CA CYS A 35 7.50 10.83 3.21
C CYS A 35 8.89 10.24 2.97
N ARG A 36 9.32 9.33 3.86
CA ARG A 36 10.54 8.52 3.65
C ARG A 36 10.20 7.05 3.79
N ILE A 37 9.93 6.42 2.67
CA ILE A 37 9.57 5.00 2.58
C ILE A 37 10.64 4.18 1.84
N ASP A 38 11.62 4.85 1.23
CA ASP A 38 12.77 4.29 0.52
C ASP A 38 13.63 3.37 1.40
N GLN A 39 13.72 3.66 2.70
CA GLN A 39 14.39 2.82 3.69
C GLN A 39 13.77 1.40 3.83
N PHE A 40 12.56 1.17 3.31
CA PHE A 40 11.87 -0.12 3.38
C PHE A 40 11.92 -0.92 2.06
N LYS A 41 12.85 -0.61 1.16
CA LYS A 41 13.13 -1.46 -0.03
C LYS A 41 13.49 -2.91 0.36
N SER A 42 14.09 -3.07 1.53
CA SER A 42 14.37 -4.36 2.15
C SER A 42 14.31 -4.21 3.66
N LEU A 43 13.70 -5.18 4.34
CA LEU A 43 13.81 -5.31 5.79
C LEU A 43 15.11 -6.05 6.15
N SER A 44 15.59 -5.83 7.36
CA SER A 44 16.76 -6.54 7.85
C SER A 44 16.48 -8.05 7.99
N PRO A 45 17.50 -8.92 7.88
CA PRO A 45 17.33 -10.35 8.12
C PRO A 45 16.74 -10.67 9.50
N ARG A 46 17.07 -9.86 10.51
CA ARG A 46 16.55 -10.01 11.88
C ARG A 46 15.04 -9.74 11.95
N GLU A 47 14.56 -8.69 11.29
CA GLU A 47 13.13 -8.39 11.21
C GLU A 47 12.38 -9.49 10.45
N LEU A 48 12.90 -9.92 9.29
CA LEU A 48 12.31 -11.00 8.51
C LEU A 48 12.24 -12.32 9.29
N GLN A 49 13.27 -12.64 10.08
CA GLN A 49 13.25 -13.81 10.95
C GLN A 49 12.18 -13.71 12.04
N ALA A 50 11.95 -12.53 12.62
CA ALA A 50 10.88 -12.34 13.60
C ALA A 50 9.50 -12.56 12.96
N PHE A 51 9.28 -12.05 11.74
CA PHE A 51 8.05 -12.33 10.99
C PHE A 51 7.90 -13.81 10.64
N GLN A 52 8.99 -14.50 10.29
CA GLN A 52 8.96 -15.94 10.01
C GLN A 52 8.52 -16.72 11.25
N ARG A 53 9.11 -16.46 12.42
CA ARG A 53 8.72 -17.13 13.68
C ARG A 53 7.26 -16.90 14.03
N ALA A 54 6.75 -15.68 13.84
CA ALA A 54 5.35 -15.39 14.08
C ALA A 54 4.41 -16.14 13.12
N LYS A 55 4.82 -16.26 11.85
CA LYS A 55 4.09 -17.04 10.86
C LYS A 55 4.09 -18.54 11.20
N ASP A 56 5.25 -19.10 11.55
CA ASP A 56 5.39 -20.53 11.89
C ASP A 56 4.52 -20.87 13.11
N ALA A 57 4.60 -20.07 14.17
CA ALA A 57 3.77 -20.26 15.37
C ALA A 57 2.26 -20.15 15.07
N PHE A 58 1.88 -19.28 14.13
CA PHE A 58 0.49 -19.21 13.68
C PHE A 58 0.07 -20.45 12.89
N GLU A 59 0.89 -20.93 11.97
CA GLU A 59 0.60 -22.15 11.19
C GLU A 59 0.45 -23.37 12.09
N GLU A 60 1.27 -23.50 13.14
CA GLU A 60 1.12 -24.51 14.19
C GLU A 60 -0.22 -24.37 14.93
N SER A 61 -0.63 -23.14 15.27
CA SER A 61 -1.92 -22.89 15.92
C SER A 61 -3.13 -23.16 15.01
N LEU A 62 -2.96 -23.07 13.69
CA LEU A 62 -4.02 -23.24 12.71
C LEU A 62 -4.39 -24.72 12.50
N LEU A 63 -3.48 -25.66 12.79
CA LEU A 63 -3.78 -27.09 12.83
C LEU A 63 -4.95 -27.43 13.77
N LEU A 64 -5.31 -26.51 14.67
CA LEU A 64 -6.36 -26.65 15.66
C LEU A 64 -7.66 -25.91 15.30
N LYS A 65 -7.75 -25.23 14.14
CA LYS A 65 -8.91 -24.39 13.76
C LYS A 65 -9.28 -24.50 12.28
N ASP A 66 -10.59 -24.53 12.00
CA ASP A 66 -11.10 -24.34 10.64
C ASP A 66 -10.96 -22.87 10.18
N GLY A 67 -10.08 -22.65 9.20
CA GLY A 67 -9.77 -21.34 8.62
C GLY A 67 -10.47 -21.05 7.30
N SER A 68 -11.64 -21.64 7.03
CA SER A 68 -12.30 -21.47 5.74
C SER A 68 -12.83 -20.04 5.56
N CYS A 69 -12.50 -19.44 4.41
CA CYS A 69 -12.97 -18.13 4.00
C CYS A 69 -14.06 -18.29 2.94
N SER A 70 -15.11 -17.46 3.00
CA SER A 70 -16.12 -17.44 1.93
C SER A 70 -15.55 -16.85 0.63
N SER A 71 -14.55 -15.98 0.74
CA SER A 71 -13.83 -15.42 -0.37
C SER A 71 -12.35 -15.19 -0.04
N LEU A 72 -11.47 -15.32 -1.05
CA LEU A 72 -10.04 -15.02 -0.88
C LEU A 72 -9.87 -13.51 -0.64
N LEU A 73 -9.41 -13.09 0.53
CA LEU A 73 -9.21 -11.67 0.81
C LEU A 73 -8.11 -11.05 -0.06
N PHE A 74 -7.01 -11.78 -0.21
CA PHE A 74 -5.83 -11.37 -0.97
C PHE A 74 -5.59 -12.30 -2.18
N PRO A 75 -6.23 -12.05 -3.34
CA PRO A 75 -6.00 -12.88 -4.53
C PRO A 75 -4.54 -12.80 -4.98
N ARG A 76 -4.02 -13.91 -5.50
CA ARG A 76 -2.70 -13.93 -6.14
C ARG A 76 -2.62 -13.03 -7.37
N THR A 77 -3.75 -12.79 -8.03
CA THR A 77 -3.87 -11.93 -9.21
C THR A 77 -3.79 -10.43 -8.88
N TRP A 78 -3.91 -10.05 -7.61
CA TRP A 78 -3.76 -8.66 -7.17
C TRP A 78 -2.28 -8.30 -7.06
N ASP A 79 -1.89 -7.23 -7.76
CA ASP A 79 -0.53 -6.72 -7.80
C ASP A 79 -0.55 -5.19 -7.88
N LEU A 80 0.19 -4.52 -7.00
CA LEU A 80 0.28 -3.06 -6.95
C LEU A 80 0.81 -2.46 -8.26
N ARG A 81 1.58 -3.22 -9.05
CA ARG A 81 2.09 -2.78 -10.36
C ARG A 81 0.99 -2.49 -11.38
N GLN A 82 -0.19 -3.05 -11.16
CA GLN A 82 -1.39 -2.81 -11.98
C GLN A 82 -2.06 -1.46 -11.67
N LEU A 83 -1.57 -0.73 -10.66
CA LEU A 83 -2.02 0.59 -10.27
C LEU A 83 -1.02 1.66 -10.72
N GLN A 84 -1.53 2.90 -10.86
CA GLN A 84 -0.68 4.06 -11.06
C GLN A 84 0.27 4.24 -9.87
N VAL A 85 1.47 4.80 -10.10
CA VAL A 85 2.50 4.88 -9.05
C VAL A 85 2.00 5.62 -7.80
N TRP A 86 1.22 6.68 -7.97
CA TRP A 86 0.63 7.45 -6.86
C TRP A 86 -0.48 6.69 -6.11
N GLU A 87 -1.14 5.70 -6.74
CA GLU A 87 -2.17 4.86 -6.13
C GLU A 87 -1.61 3.74 -5.25
N ARG A 88 -0.38 3.27 -5.55
CA ARG A 88 0.25 2.14 -4.86
C ARG A 88 0.37 2.34 -3.34
N PRO A 89 0.80 3.52 -2.82
CA PRO A 89 0.83 3.77 -1.38
C PRO A 89 -0.54 3.67 -0.71
N MET A 90 -1.62 4.10 -1.37
CA MET A 90 -2.99 4.02 -0.81
C MET A 90 -3.47 2.58 -0.70
N ALA A 91 -3.22 1.77 -1.73
CA ALA A 91 -3.55 0.34 -1.69
C ALA A 91 -2.77 -0.38 -0.59
N LEU A 92 -1.46 -0.15 -0.51
CA LEU A 92 -0.61 -0.75 0.51
C LEU A 92 -1.00 -0.30 1.92
N GLU A 93 -1.35 0.98 2.12
CA GLU A 93 -1.77 1.50 3.42
C GLU A 93 -3.02 0.78 3.93
N ALA A 94 -4.00 0.55 3.05
CA ALA A 94 -5.21 -0.18 3.41
C ALA A 94 -4.94 -1.65 3.75
N GLU A 95 -4.08 -2.34 2.97
CA GLU A 95 -3.68 -3.72 3.26
C GLU A 95 -2.91 -3.83 4.57
N LEU A 96 -1.97 -2.92 4.81
CA LEU A 96 -1.16 -2.88 6.03
C LEU A 96 -2.00 -2.50 7.25
N ALA A 97 -2.92 -1.54 7.13
CA ALA A 97 -3.83 -1.17 8.20
C ALA A 97 -4.72 -2.35 8.64
N LEU A 98 -5.25 -3.11 7.68
CA LEU A 98 -5.99 -4.33 7.98
C LEU A 98 -5.11 -5.38 8.66
N THR A 99 -3.90 -5.60 8.13
CA THR A 99 -2.93 -6.56 8.69
C THR A 99 -2.58 -6.23 10.14
N VAL A 100 -2.21 -4.97 10.41
CA VAL A 100 -1.92 -4.48 11.77
C VAL A 100 -3.12 -4.66 12.70
N LYS A 101 -4.32 -4.33 12.23
CA LYS A 101 -5.55 -4.48 13.03
C LYS A 101 -5.78 -5.94 13.44
N VAL A 102 -5.68 -6.87 12.50
CA VAL A 102 -5.93 -8.29 12.75
C VAL A 102 -4.81 -8.90 13.61
N LEU A 103 -3.54 -8.60 13.33
CA LEU A 103 -2.44 -9.11 14.14
C LEU A 103 -2.49 -8.60 15.59
N ARG A 104 -2.97 -7.37 15.83
CA ARG A 104 -3.21 -6.87 17.19
C ARG A 104 -4.30 -7.67 17.91
N THR A 105 -5.36 -8.10 17.23
CA THR A 105 -6.35 -8.97 17.89
C THR A 105 -5.79 -10.35 18.22
N MET A 106 -4.78 -10.81 17.49
CA MET A 106 -4.08 -12.06 17.77
C MET A 106 -3.04 -11.93 18.88
N SER A 107 -2.52 -10.73 19.16
CA SER A 107 -1.53 -10.53 20.23
C SER A 107 -2.10 -10.69 21.63
N ASP A 108 -3.43 -10.70 21.77
CA ASP A 108 -4.11 -10.99 23.04
C ASP A 108 -4.20 -12.51 23.33
N SER A 109 -3.60 -13.34 22.46
CA SER A 109 -3.54 -14.81 22.57
C SER A 109 -2.12 -15.32 22.90
N ALA A 110 -1.93 -16.64 22.86
CA ALA A 110 -0.61 -17.28 22.99
C ALA A 110 0.44 -16.78 21.98
N LEU A 111 0.01 -16.16 20.87
CA LEU A 111 0.89 -15.55 19.87
C LEU A 111 1.45 -14.18 20.27
N GLY A 112 1.00 -13.58 21.38
CA GLY A 112 1.40 -12.23 21.80
C GLY A 112 2.91 -12.01 21.84
N ALA A 113 3.64 -12.91 22.50
CA ALA A 113 5.09 -12.78 22.65
C ALA A 113 5.84 -12.86 21.30
N VAL A 114 5.36 -13.67 20.36
CA VAL A 114 6.00 -13.79 19.03
C VAL A 114 5.57 -12.68 18.08
N LEU A 115 4.43 -12.03 18.32
CA LEU A 115 3.90 -10.92 17.50
C LEU A 115 4.38 -9.53 17.94
N ASP A 116 4.93 -9.37 19.14
CA ASP A 116 5.35 -8.05 19.67
C ASP A 116 6.31 -7.29 18.73
N GLN A 117 7.44 -7.91 18.39
CA GLN A 117 8.44 -7.32 17.47
C GLN A 117 7.89 -7.13 16.04
N PRO A 118 7.20 -8.12 15.42
CA PRO A 118 6.48 -7.92 14.16
C PRO A 118 5.52 -6.73 14.17
N LEU A 119 4.67 -6.60 15.19
CA LEU A 119 3.70 -5.52 15.32
C LEU A 119 4.38 -4.16 15.46
N HIS A 120 5.44 -4.07 16.26
CA HIS A 120 6.22 -2.85 16.39
C HIS A 120 6.78 -2.39 15.03
N THR A 121 7.33 -3.34 14.27
CA THR A 121 7.88 -3.09 12.93
C THR A 121 6.78 -2.65 11.94
N LEU A 122 5.64 -3.35 11.92
CA LEU A 122 4.51 -3.01 11.06
C LEU A 122 3.93 -1.63 11.40
N HIS A 123 3.84 -1.27 12.69
CA HIS A 123 3.42 0.06 13.12
C HIS A 123 4.35 1.16 12.65
N HIS A 124 5.66 0.91 12.72
CA HIS A 124 6.65 1.85 12.22
C HIS A 124 6.49 2.09 10.70
N ILE A 125 6.38 1.01 9.92
CA ILE A 125 6.16 1.08 8.47
C ILE A 125 4.84 1.82 8.18
N HIS A 126 3.76 1.48 8.87
CA HIS A 126 2.44 2.07 8.69
C HIS A 126 2.43 3.57 8.96
N SER A 127 3.11 4.03 10.01
CA SER A 127 3.26 5.45 10.33
C SER A 127 3.97 6.20 9.20
N LYS A 128 5.07 5.65 8.67
CA LYS A 128 5.80 6.26 7.54
C LYS A 128 4.98 6.26 6.25
N LEU A 129 4.27 5.17 5.96
CA LEU A 129 3.43 5.04 4.78
C LEU A 129 2.23 6.01 4.83
N ARG A 130 1.61 6.17 6.00
CA ARG A 130 0.52 7.14 6.19
C ARG A 130 0.98 8.57 5.92
N ALA A 131 2.18 8.95 6.37
CA ALA A 131 2.75 10.26 6.04
C ALA A 131 2.89 10.46 4.52
N CYS A 132 3.25 9.40 3.78
CA CYS A 132 3.30 9.44 2.31
C CYS A 132 1.94 9.60 1.66
N VAL A 133 0.90 8.93 2.15
CA VAL A 133 -0.47 9.07 1.64
C VAL A 133 -1.02 10.47 1.93
N SER A 134 -0.81 10.98 3.14
CA SER A 134 -1.27 12.33 3.53
C SER A 134 -0.55 13.46 2.79
N ALA A 135 0.68 13.26 2.36
CA ALA A 135 1.44 14.25 1.62
C ALA A 135 1.05 14.33 0.12
N GLN A 136 0.20 13.43 -0.37
CA GLN A 136 -0.23 13.47 -1.77
C GLN A 136 -1.16 14.66 -2.03
N PRO A 137 -1.08 15.29 -3.22
CA PRO A 137 -1.96 16.38 -3.58
C PRO A 137 -3.44 15.96 -3.52
N THR A 138 -4.27 16.72 -2.80
CA THR A 138 -5.72 16.52 -2.73
C THR A 138 -6.40 16.68 -4.10
N SER A 139 -5.76 17.40 -5.03
CA SER A 139 -6.19 17.65 -6.41
C SER A 139 -5.65 16.62 -7.42
N GLY A 140 -5.37 15.39 -6.98
CA GLY A 140 -5.04 14.29 -7.88
C GLY A 140 -6.24 13.83 -8.73
N PRO A 141 -5.99 13.17 -9.88
CA PRO A 141 -7.05 12.51 -10.64
C PRO A 141 -7.87 11.57 -9.76
N ARG A 142 -9.17 11.41 -10.06
CA ARG A 142 -10.03 10.48 -9.31
C ARG A 142 -9.41 9.07 -9.31
N PRO A 143 -9.40 8.36 -8.15
CA PRO A 143 -8.92 6.98 -8.08
C PRO A 143 -9.49 6.12 -9.20
N GLN A 144 -8.61 5.40 -9.90
CA GLN A 144 -9.03 4.52 -10.97
C GLN A 144 -9.94 3.43 -10.41
N SER A 145 -10.82 2.91 -11.27
CA SER A 145 -11.85 1.94 -10.88
C SER A 145 -11.29 0.70 -10.15
N ARG A 146 -10.03 0.33 -10.41
CA ARG A 146 -9.36 -0.82 -9.80
C ARG A 146 -9.01 -0.60 -8.32
N LEU A 147 -8.43 0.56 -7.96
CA LEU A 147 -8.14 0.89 -6.56
C LEU A 147 -9.44 0.94 -5.74
N HIS A 148 -10.47 1.61 -6.28
CA HIS A 148 -11.76 1.72 -5.58
C HIS A 148 -12.39 0.34 -5.31
N ARG A 149 -12.41 -0.56 -6.30
CA ARG A 149 -12.89 -1.94 -6.11
C ARG A 149 -12.09 -2.71 -5.07
N TRP A 150 -10.77 -2.51 -5.03
CA TRP A 150 -9.90 -3.15 -4.05
C TRP A 150 -10.20 -2.70 -2.62
N LEU A 151 -10.25 -1.39 -2.39
CA LEU A 151 -10.56 -0.82 -1.08
C LEU A 151 -11.95 -1.26 -0.59
N HIS A 152 -12.94 -1.24 -1.49
CA HIS A 152 -14.28 -1.72 -1.19
C HIS A 152 -14.30 -3.22 -0.82
N ARG A 153 -13.48 -4.05 -1.49
CA ARG A 153 -13.34 -5.47 -1.15
C ARG A 153 -12.77 -5.66 0.26
N LEU A 154 -11.69 -4.97 0.61
CA LEU A 154 -11.09 -5.07 1.94
C LEU A 154 -12.09 -4.67 3.04
N GLN A 155 -12.84 -3.60 2.81
CA GLN A 155 -13.89 -3.15 3.72
C GLN A 155 -15.02 -4.19 3.85
N LYS A 156 -15.47 -4.76 2.73
CA LYS A 156 -16.52 -5.78 2.72
C LYS A 156 -16.09 -7.04 3.46
N ALA A 157 -14.86 -7.51 3.24
CA ALA A 157 -14.35 -8.70 3.90
C ALA A 157 -14.28 -8.53 5.42
N THR A 158 -13.81 -7.37 5.89
CA THR A 158 -13.77 -7.04 7.33
C THR A 158 -15.16 -7.11 8.00
N LYS A 159 -16.25 -6.97 7.23
CA LYS A 159 -17.63 -7.03 7.73
C LYS A 159 -18.28 -8.41 7.57
N LYS A 160 -17.78 -9.26 6.67
CA LYS A 160 -18.47 -10.48 6.23
C LYS A 160 -17.72 -11.77 6.56
N GLU A 161 -16.40 -11.72 6.59
CA GLU A 161 -15.58 -12.90 6.88
C GLU A 161 -15.47 -13.10 8.39
N SER A 162 -15.29 -14.36 8.80
CA SER A 162 -15.01 -14.71 10.18
C SER A 162 -13.65 -14.17 10.63
N GLN A 163 -13.47 -14.05 11.95
CA GLN A 163 -12.19 -13.66 12.52
C GLN A 163 -11.08 -14.65 12.13
N SER A 164 -11.32 -15.97 12.18
CA SER A 164 -10.34 -16.98 11.77
C SER A 164 -9.92 -16.86 10.30
N CYS A 165 -10.87 -16.53 9.41
CA CYS A 165 -10.56 -16.27 8.01
C CYS A 165 -9.68 -15.02 7.84
N LEU A 166 -9.96 -13.93 8.57
CA LEU A 166 -9.14 -12.72 8.51
C LEU A 166 -7.73 -12.98 9.00
N GLU A 167 -7.57 -13.67 10.13
CA GLU A 167 -6.26 -14.08 10.69
C GLU A 167 -5.45 -14.89 9.68
N ALA A 168 -6.04 -15.94 9.11
CA ALA A 168 -5.40 -16.75 8.08
C ALA A 168 -5.02 -15.92 6.86
N SER A 169 -5.95 -15.11 6.37
CA SER A 169 -5.75 -14.27 5.19
C SER A 169 -4.58 -13.29 5.36
N VAL A 170 -4.50 -12.59 6.49
CA VAL A 170 -3.40 -11.63 6.72
C VAL A 170 -2.07 -12.34 6.94
N MET A 171 -2.06 -13.49 7.63
CA MET A 171 -0.82 -14.21 7.91
C MET A 171 -0.23 -14.82 6.64
N PHE A 172 -1.06 -15.45 5.80
CA PHE A 172 -0.59 -16.00 4.53
C PHE A 172 -0.19 -14.91 3.51
N ASN A 173 -0.71 -13.69 3.67
CA ASN A 173 -0.33 -12.54 2.85
C ASN A 173 0.95 -11.83 3.33
N LEU A 174 1.41 -12.09 4.56
CA LEU A 174 2.40 -11.28 5.26
C LEU A 174 3.70 -11.09 4.47
N PHE A 175 4.30 -12.17 3.98
CA PHE A 175 5.55 -12.08 3.22
C PHE A 175 5.39 -11.40 1.87
N ARG A 176 4.24 -11.59 1.21
CA ARG A 176 3.94 -10.87 -0.03
C ARG A 176 3.88 -9.36 0.22
N LEU A 177 3.21 -8.96 1.30
CA LEU A 177 3.13 -7.57 1.73
C LEU A 177 4.52 -7.00 2.00
N LEU A 178 5.35 -7.71 2.76
CA LEU A 178 6.65 -7.21 3.23
C LEU A 178 7.76 -7.20 2.17
N THR A 179 7.82 -8.20 1.30
CA THR A 179 8.95 -8.36 0.37
C THR A 179 8.65 -7.89 -1.05
N ARG A 180 7.38 -7.88 -1.46
CA ARG A 180 6.95 -7.49 -2.80
C ARG A 180 6.22 -6.16 -2.79
N ASP A 181 5.12 -6.07 -2.07
CA ASP A 181 4.22 -4.92 -2.16
C ASP A 181 4.87 -3.68 -1.52
N LEU A 182 5.50 -3.82 -0.34
CA LEU A 182 6.27 -2.77 0.33
C LEU A 182 7.49 -2.32 -0.49
N LYS A 183 8.27 -3.28 -1.03
CA LYS A 183 9.40 -2.97 -1.91
C LYS A 183 8.96 -2.20 -3.14
N CYS A 184 7.80 -2.55 -3.72
CA CYS A 184 7.26 -1.85 -4.88
C CYS A 184 6.98 -0.38 -4.58
N VAL A 185 6.30 -0.10 -3.47
CA VAL A 185 6.03 1.28 -3.02
C VAL A 185 7.33 2.02 -2.70
N ALA A 186 8.26 1.38 -2.01
CA ALA A 186 9.57 1.96 -1.66
C ALA A 186 10.45 2.25 -2.89
N SER A 187 10.18 1.60 -4.02
CA SER A 187 10.91 1.80 -5.28
C SER A 187 10.25 2.84 -6.19
N GLY A 188 9.02 3.27 -5.89
CA GLY A 188 8.30 4.26 -6.69
C GLY A 188 8.15 3.84 -8.16
N ASP A 189 8.60 4.70 -9.07
CA ASP A 189 8.56 4.47 -10.51
C ASP A 189 9.44 3.29 -10.97
N GLN A 190 10.43 2.89 -10.16
CA GLN A 190 11.34 1.78 -10.49
C GLN A 190 10.69 0.40 -10.25
N CYS A 191 9.47 0.35 -9.68
CA CYS A 191 8.72 -0.88 -9.55
C CYS A 191 7.99 -1.21 -10.86
N ALA A 192 8.55 -2.17 -11.61
CA ALA A 192 8.05 -2.68 -12.89
C ALA A 192 7.37 -4.06 -12.76
#